data_AF-A0AAV4VPV0-F1
#
_entry.id   AF-A0AAV4VPV0-F1
#
_cell.length_a   1.000
_cell.length_b   1.000
_cell.length_c   1.000
_cell.angle_alpha   90.00
_cell.angle_beta   90.00
_cell.angle_gamma   90.00
#
_symmetry.space_group_name_H-M   'P 1'
#
loop_
_entity.id
_entity.type
_entity.pdbx_description
1 polymer ?
#
loop_
_entity_poly.entity_id
_entity_poly.type
_entity_poly.pdbx_seq_one_letter_code
_entity_poly.pdbx_strand_id
1 'polypeptide(L)'
;MVNFEEKWACITMREWRIMIAVSFLSDPTDAIRNVLRQDARIIVGMFYVAAAEKVLCEAYWHKMYGRHYVWFLIGWYEDDWYLLRTSPQLHCSANEGGGRRSLDH
;
A
#
# COMPACT_ATOMS: atom_id res chain seq x y z
N MET A 1 17.44 2.00 -7.24
CA MET A 1 17.07 3.38 -6.86
C MET A 1 16.38 3.97 -8.07
N VAL A 2 15.06 3.83 -8.13
CA VAL A 2 14.33 4.21 -9.34
C VAL A 2 14.24 5.73 -9.34
N ASN A 3 14.87 6.33 -10.34
CA ASN A 3 15.13 7.76 -10.44
C ASN A 3 13.83 8.48 -10.86
N PHE A 4 12.86 8.51 -9.93
CA PHE A 4 11.53 9.07 -10.12
C PHE A 4 11.45 10.55 -9.70
N GLU A 5 12.60 11.20 -9.43
CA GLU A 5 12.64 12.53 -8.84
C GLU A 5 12.63 13.71 -9.82
N GLU A 6 12.83 13.56 -11.14
CA GLU A 6 13.13 14.76 -11.95
C GLU A 6 12.04 15.25 -12.92
N LYS A 7 11.00 14.49 -13.25
CA LYS A 7 10.01 14.93 -14.27
C LYS A 7 8.59 15.19 -13.78
N TRP A 8 8.25 14.80 -12.55
CA TRP A 8 6.88 14.91 -12.05
C TRP A 8 6.71 15.94 -10.92
N ALA A 9 7.79 16.46 -10.34
CA ALA A 9 7.73 17.49 -9.30
C ALA A 9 7.22 18.86 -9.82
N CYS A 10 7.24 19.10 -11.14
CA CYS A 10 6.96 20.41 -11.75
C CYS A 10 5.88 20.35 -12.83
N ILE A 11 4.71 19.76 -12.55
CA ILE A 11 3.50 20.05 -13.34
C ILE A 11 2.45 20.59 -12.36
N THR A 12 2.52 21.92 -12.16
CA THR A 12 1.49 22.79 -11.55
C THR A 12 0.90 22.36 -10.21
N MET A 13 1.74 21.93 -9.28
CA MET A 13 1.32 21.52 -7.95
C MET A 13 1.35 22.73 -7.01
N ARG A 14 0.34 23.61 -7.14
CA ARG A 14 0.36 24.95 -6.51
C ARG A 14 -0.07 24.99 -5.03
N GLU A 15 -0.77 23.98 -4.49
CA GLU A 15 -1.14 23.87 -3.07
C GLU A 15 -1.30 22.41 -2.58
N TRP A 16 -0.40 21.52 -2.96
CA TRP A 16 -0.39 20.16 -2.41
C TRP A 16 0.53 20.10 -1.18
N ARG A 17 0.11 19.35 -0.17
CA ARG A 17 0.93 19.08 1.02
C ARG A 17 0.96 17.57 1.24
N ILE A 18 2.16 17.02 1.40
CA ILE A 18 2.34 15.65 1.87
C ILE A 18 1.94 15.61 3.34
N MET A 19 0.93 14.81 3.67
CA MET A 19 0.47 14.65 5.05
C MET A 19 1.44 13.79 5.86
N ILE A 20 1.90 12.69 5.27
CA ILE A 20 2.83 11.77 5.90
C ILE A 20 3.63 11.02 4.82
N ALA A 21 4.90 10.79 5.10
CA ALA A 21 5.74 9.85 4.36
C ALA A 21 6.23 8.78 5.34
N VAL A 22 6.04 7.52 4.97
CA VAL A 22 6.48 6.36 5.78
C VAL A 22 7.30 5.42 4.92
N SER A 23 8.32 4.82 5.53
CA SER A 23 9.16 3.79 4.91
C SER A 23 9.21 2.56 5.82
N PHE A 24 9.34 1.39 5.21
CA PHE A 24 9.51 0.13 5.93
C PHE A 24 10.55 -0.73 5.21
N LEU A 25 11.18 -1.66 5.95
CA LEU A 25 12.21 -2.56 5.40
C LEU A 25 11.66 -3.95 5.09
N SER A 26 10.94 -4.57 6.03
CA SER A 26 10.48 -5.96 5.94
C SER A 26 9.00 -6.15 6.33
N ASP A 27 8.55 -5.41 7.35
CA ASP A 27 7.18 -5.44 7.87
C ASP A 27 6.45 -4.12 7.59
N PRO A 28 5.35 -4.13 6.81
CA PRO A 28 4.58 -2.94 6.49
C PRO A 28 3.51 -2.57 7.53
N THR A 29 3.32 -3.36 8.60
CA THR A 29 2.21 -3.21 9.56
C THR A 29 2.15 -1.83 10.18
N ASP A 30 3.27 -1.34 10.71
CA ASP A 30 3.32 -0.02 11.35
C ASP A 30 3.20 1.13 10.35
N ALA A 31 3.73 0.94 9.13
CA ALA A 31 3.58 1.90 8.05
C ALA A 31 2.11 2.06 7.65
N ILE A 32 1.38 0.96 7.45
CA ILE A 32 -0.05 0.97 7.14
C ILE A 32 -0.88 1.59 8.27
N ARG A 33 -0.58 1.23 9.54
CA ARG A 33 -1.27 1.82 10.70
C ARG A 33 -1.06 3.33 10.80
N ASN A 34 0.14 3.82 10.49
CA ASN A 34 0.42 5.25 10.48
C ASN A 34 -0.36 5.98 9.38
N VAL A 35 -0.43 5.42 8.17
CA VAL A 35 -1.23 5.97 7.06
C VAL A 35 -2.72 6.02 7.43
N LEU A 36 -3.24 4.95 8.04
CA LEU A 36 -4.62 4.87 8.51
C LEU A 36 -4.94 5.93 9.58
N ARG A 37 -4.04 6.13 10.55
CA ARG A 37 -4.22 7.15 11.61
C ARG A 37 -4.29 8.58 11.09
N GLN A 38 -3.67 8.85 9.95
CA GLN A 38 -3.66 10.17 9.33
C GLN A 38 -4.87 10.43 8.42
N ASP A 39 -5.83 9.51 8.34
CA ASP A 39 -6.99 9.55 7.41
C ASP A 39 -6.55 9.80 5.94
N ALA A 40 -5.42 9.20 5.53
CA ALA A 40 -4.91 9.37 4.19
C ALA A 40 -5.77 8.59 3.17
N ARG A 41 -6.40 9.32 2.26
CA ARG A 41 -7.30 8.77 1.22
C ARG A 41 -6.61 8.50 -0.12
N ILE A 42 -5.53 9.24 -0.40
CA ILE A 42 -4.70 9.06 -1.58
C ILE A 42 -3.36 8.52 -1.10
N ILE A 43 -3.00 7.33 -1.58
CA ILE A 43 -1.82 6.61 -1.13
C ILE A 43 -0.95 6.30 -2.34
N VAL A 44 0.32 6.69 -2.27
CA VAL A 44 1.31 6.42 -3.31
C VAL A 44 2.27 5.38 -2.77
N GLY A 45 2.22 4.17 -3.34
CA GLY A 45 3.05 3.04 -2.95
C GLY A 45 4.26 2.90 -3.85
N MET A 46 5.46 3.07 -3.29
CA MET A 46 6.73 2.82 -3.98
C MET A 46 7.42 1.59 -3.41
N PHE A 47 7.01 0.42 -3.88
CA PHE A 47 7.55 -0.86 -3.41
C PHE A 47 7.69 -1.87 -4.56
N TYR A 48 8.48 -2.92 -4.36
CA TYR A 48 8.57 -4.05 -5.30
C TYR A 48 7.46 -5.06 -5.06
N VAL A 49 7.21 -5.95 -6.02
CA VAL A 49 6.13 -6.96 -6.00
C VAL A 49 6.04 -7.71 -4.67
N ALA A 50 7.16 -8.23 -4.15
CA ALA A 50 7.17 -8.99 -2.89
C ALA A 50 6.73 -8.17 -1.65
N ALA A 51 7.01 -6.86 -1.65
CA ALA A 51 6.55 -5.96 -0.61
C ALA A 51 5.12 -5.48 -0.87
N ALA A 52 4.74 -5.31 -2.14
CA ALA A 52 3.40 -4.94 -2.57
C ALA A 52 2.35 -5.93 -2.07
N GLU A 53 2.59 -7.22 -2.22
CA GLU A 53 1.71 -8.28 -1.72
C GLU A 53 1.41 -8.09 -0.23
N LYS A 54 2.45 -7.92 0.60
CA LYS A 54 2.32 -7.75 2.06
C LYS A 54 1.58 -6.47 2.43
N VAL A 55 1.88 -5.36 1.76
CA VAL A 55 1.24 -4.06 2.00
C VAL A 55 -0.25 -4.14 1.66
N LEU A 56 -0.60 -4.70 0.50
CA LEU A 56 -1.99 -4.85 0.09
C LEU A 56 -2.75 -5.81 1.00
N CYS A 57 -2.09 -6.85 1.51
CA CYS A 57 -2.66 -7.75 2.50
C CYS A 57 -3.06 -7.03 3.80
N GLU A 58 -2.14 -6.24 4.36
CA GLU A 58 -2.41 -5.45 5.56
C GLU A 58 -3.46 -4.36 5.30
N ALA A 59 -3.40 -3.69 4.15
CA ALA A 59 -4.41 -2.74 3.72
C ALA A 59 -5.80 -3.39 3.61
N TYR A 60 -5.88 -4.63 3.11
CA TYR A 60 -7.13 -5.38 3.00
C TYR A 60 -7.72 -5.68 4.38
N TRP A 61 -6.92 -6.11 5.34
CA TRP A 61 -7.38 -6.33 6.71
C TRP A 61 -7.84 -5.04 7.40
N HIS A 62 -7.19 -3.92 7.10
CA HIS A 62 -7.58 -2.59 7.58
C HIS A 62 -8.71 -1.94 6.77
N LYS A 63 -9.30 -2.65 5.79
CA LYS A 63 -10.36 -2.16 4.91
C LYS A 63 -10.01 -0.88 4.15
N MET A 64 -8.73 -0.70 3.82
CA MET A 64 -8.20 0.43 3.05
C MET A 64 -8.41 0.22 1.54
N TYR A 65 -9.65 -0.12 1.16
CA TYR A 65 -10.07 -0.37 -0.21
C TYR A 65 -11.47 0.20 -0.45
N GLY A 66 -11.88 0.25 -1.73
CA GLY A 66 -13.19 0.76 -2.14
C GLY A 66 -13.19 2.26 -2.45
N ARG A 67 -14.38 2.88 -2.45
CA ARG A 67 -14.59 4.25 -2.97
C ARG A 67 -13.87 5.36 -2.19
N HIS A 68 -13.40 5.08 -0.98
CA HIS A 68 -12.79 6.07 -0.09
C HIS A 68 -11.26 6.11 -0.19
N TYR A 69 -10.63 5.12 -0.84
CA TYR A 69 -9.19 4.97 -0.91
C TYR A 69 -8.73 4.79 -2.35
N VAL A 70 -7.75 5.60 -2.77
CA VAL A 70 -7.12 5.51 -4.08
C VAL A 70 -5.65 5.16 -3.90
N TRP A 71 -5.22 4.08 -4.57
CA TRP A 71 -3.85 3.60 -4.56
C TRP A 71 -3.17 3.88 -5.89
N PHE A 72 -2.06 4.59 -5.84
CA PHE A 72 -1.13 4.72 -6.96
C PHE A 72 0.03 3.76 -6.73
N LEU A 73 0.15 2.79 -7.63
CA LEU A 73 1.24 1.82 -7.65
C LEU A 73 2.10 2.06 -8.88
N ILE A 74 3.28 1.44 -8.88
CA ILE A 74 4.20 1.61 -9.99
C ILE A 74 3.91 0.59 -11.08
N GLY A 75 3.89 1.04 -12.34
CA GLY A 75 3.34 0.26 -13.47
C GLY A 75 4.29 -0.73 -14.15
N TRP A 76 5.44 -1.04 -13.56
CA TRP A 76 6.42 -1.99 -14.12
C TRP A 76 6.32 -3.39 -13.48
N TYR A 77 5.16 -3.74 -12.93
CA TYR A 77 4.90 -5.09 -12.47
C TYR A 77 4.52 -5.99 -13.65
N GLU A 78 4.83 -7.28 -13.53
CA GLU A 78 4.36 -8.29 -14.49
C GLU A 78 2.83 -8.38 -14.47
N ASP A 79 2.23 -8.76 -15.59
CA ASP A 79 0.80 -9.04 -15.64
C ASP A 79 0.44 -10.12 -14.61
N ASP A 80 -0.72 -9.98 -13.96
CA ASP A 80 -1.21 -10.93 -12.95
C ASP A 80 -0.30 -11.14 -11.72
N TRP A 81 0.64 -10.23 -11.46
CA TRP A 81 1.52 -10.28 -10.27
C TRP A 81 0.75 -10.41 -8.94
N TYR A 82 -0.49 -9.93 -8.87
CA TYR A 82 -1.35 -10.00 -7.69
C TYR A 82 -2.12 -11.33 -7.58
N LEU A 83 -2.18 -12.13 -8.65
CA LEU A 83 -2.77 -13.47 -8.65
C LEU A 83 -1.77 -14.54 -8.23
N LEU A 84 -0.51 -14.33 -8.60
CA LEU A 84 0.60 -15.22 -8.26
C LEU A 84 1.03 -14.95 -6.81
N ARG A 85 0.52 -15.75 -5.87
CA ARG A 85 0.91 -15.62 -4.46
C ARG A 85 2.38 -16.02 -4.27
N THR A 86 3.28 -15.05 -4.30
CA THR A 86 4.72 -15.29 -4.11
C THR A 86 5.06 -15.58 -2.65
N SER A 87 4.22 -15.09 -1.73
CA SER A 87 4.38 -15.24 -0.28
C SER A 87 3.47 -16.35 0.27
N PRO A 88 3.97 -17.58 0.52
CA PRO A 88 3.14 -18.68 1.05
C PRO A 88 2.55 -18.42 2.45
N GLN A 89 3.09 -17.45 3.19
CA GLN A 89 2.65 -17.04 4.53
C GLN A 89 1.60 -15.91 4.53
N LEU A 90 1.15 -15.44 3.36
CA LEU A 90 0.13 -14.40 3.29
C LEU A 90 -1.28 -15.00 3.40
N HIS A 91 -1.92 -14.77 4.55
CA HIS A 91 -3.24 -15.30 4.88
C HIS A 91 -4.41 -14.40 4.43
N CYS A 92 -4.18 -13.38 3.61
CA CYS A 92 -5.27 -12.64 2.97
C CYS A 92 -5.69 -13.38 1.69
N SER A 93 -6.86 -14.03 1.72
CA SER A 93 -7.49 -14.56 0.52
C SER A 93 -8.31 -13.46 -0.16
N ALA A 94 -8.31 -13.43 -1.51
CA ALA A 94 -9.11 -12.49 -2.30
C ALA A 94 -10.62 -12.55 -1.99
N ASN A 95 -11.08 -13.67 -1.41
CA ASN A 95 -12.47 -13.94 -1.07
C ASN A 95 -12.81 -13.76 0.42
N GLU A 96 -11.86 -13.39 1.27
CA GLU A 96 -12.09 -13.28 2.72
C GLU A 96 -12.52 -11.87 3.12
N GLY A 97 -13.76 -11.53 2.79
CA GLY A 97 -14.41 -10.33 3.31
C GLY A 97 -14.28 -10.23 4.83
N GLY A 98 -13.40 -9.32 5.29
CA GLY A 98 -13.38 -8.71 6.61
C GLY A 98 -13.65 -9.61 7.82
N GLY A 99 -12.71 -10.47 8.18
CA GLY A 99 -12.76 -11.32 9.37
C GLY A 99 -11.58 -11.12 10.33
N ARG A 100 -11.66 -10.08 11.18
CA ARG A 100 -11.18 -10.02 12.59
C ARG A 100 -9.80 -10.66 12.94
N ARG A 101 -8.70 -9.92 12.72
CA ARG A 101 -7.53 -9.98 13.64
C ARG A 101 -7.64 -8.85 14.66
N SER A 102 -8.55 -9.04 15.62
CA SER A 102 -8.61 -8.24 16.85
C SER A 102 -8.25 -9.18 17.98
N LEU A 103 -7.17 -8.82 18.67
CA LEU A 103 -6.71 -9.31 19.98
C LEU A 103 -6.05 -10.70 20.01
N ASP A 104 -4.74 -10.69 19.75
CA ASP A 104 -3.82 -11.55 20.50
C ASP A 104 -2.94 -10.61 21.37
N HIS A 105 -3.37 -10.52 22.63
CA HIS A 105 -2.77 -9.95 23.87
C HIS A 105 -2.20 -8.53 23.90
#